data_AF-A0A6V7XX00-F1
#
_entry.id   AF-A0A6V7XX00-F1
#
_cell.length_a   1.000
_cell.length_b   1.000
_cell.length_c   1.000
_cell.angle_alpha   90.00
_cell.angle_beta   90.00
_cell.angle_gamma   90.00
#
_symmetry.space_group_name_H-M   'P 1'
#
loop_
_entity.id
_entity.type
_entity.pdbx_description
1 polymer ?
#
loop_
_entity_poly.entity_id
_entity_poly.type
_entity_poly.pdbx_seq_one_letter_code
_entity_poly.pdbx_strand_id
1 'polypeptide(L)'
;MERTWVGRDFMAPRFPIDMWNNKNITIDQMPRTANSAESWHNSFAIIFHRHSPNPYNLAKALLDEQVRVDAISVKILSGEEIPLFSKQQYQRANERLLNVLRGQAMINPIEYLTACSHYIQF
;
A
#
# COMPACT_ATOMS: atom_id res chain seq x y z
N MET A 1 32.11 7.55 -16.16
CA MET A 1 32.50 6.89 -14.91
C MET A 1 31.24 6.54 -14.15
N GLU A 2 30.97 5.24 -13.99
CA GLU A 2 29.84 4.74 -13.22
C GLU A 2 29.93 5.25 -11.78
N ARG A 3 28.81 5.79 -11.29
CA ARG A 3 28.65 6.24 -9.91
C ARG A 3 28.27 5.04 -9.06
N THR A 4 29.26 4.28 -8.61
CA THR A 4 29.04 3.24 -7.60
C THR A 4 28.82 3.93 -6.25
N TRP A 5 27.54 4.04 -5.85
CA TRP A 5 27.03 4.74 -4.67
C TRP A 5 27.28 3.94 -3.37
N VAL A 6 28.53 3.83 -2.91
CA VAL A 6 28.82 3.24 -1.60
C VAL A 6 29.85 4.13 -0.89
N GLY A 7 29.46 4.84 0.17
CA GLY A 7 30.42 5.53 1.07
C GLY A 7 30.13 6.96 1.54
N ARG A 8 28.91 7.51 1.45
CA ARG A 8 28.55 8.73 2.22
C ARG A 8 27.60 8.36 3.36
N ASP A 9 27.82 8.97 4.53
CA ASP A 9 26.87 8.92 5.63
C ASP A 9 25.50 9.42 5.12
N PHE A 10 24.50 8.55 5.22
CA PHE A 10 23.15 8.89 4.81
C PHE A 10 22.65 10.03 5.71
N MET A 11 21.97 11.01 5.11
CA MET A 11 21.16 11.96 5.89
C MET A 11 20.18 11.13 6.74
N ALA A 12 20.09 11.47 8.03
CA ALA A 12 19.17 10.79 8.92
C ALA A 12 17.76 10.77 8.28
N PRO A 13 17.10 9.61 8.20
CA PRO A 13 15.79 9.52 7.57
C PRO A 13 14.82 10.44 8.32
N ARG A 14 14.05 11.25 7.57
CA ARG A 14 13.03 12.14 8.15
C ARG A 14 11.93 11.39 8.89
N PHE A 15 11.76 10.10 8.59
CA PHE A 15 10.71 9.27 9.13
C PHE A 15 11.27 7.96 9.69
N PRO A 16 10.68 7.44 10.78
CA PRO A 16 11.12 6.20 11.40
C PRO A 16 10.97 5.02 10.45
N ILE A 17 11.83 4.02 10.61
CA ILE A 17 11.85 2.82 9.76
C ILE A 17 10.50 2.10 9.71
N ASP A 18 9.79 2.07 10.83
CA ASP A 18 8.47 1.43 10.91
C ASP A 18 7.42 2.07 10.00
N MET A 19 7.63 3.33 9.58
CA MET A 19 6.71 4.05 8.70
C MET A 19 6.86 3.67 7.22
N TRP A 20 8.06 3.28 6.80
CA TRP A 20 8.37 2.96 5.39
C TRP A 20 8.77 1.49 5.17
N ASN A 21 8.95 0.73 6.23
CA ASN A 21 9.26 -0.69 6.17
C ASN A 21 7.97 -1.52 6.05
N ASN A 22 7.86 -2.27 4.96
CA ASN A 22 6.71 -3.17 4.72
C ASN A 22 6.73 -4.45 5.56
N LYS A 23 7.77 -4.70 6.37
CA LYS A 23 7.90 -5.90 7.21
C LYS A 23 6.74 -6.02 8.19
N ASN A 24 6.50 -4.99 9.01
CA ASN A 24 5.45 -5.03 10.03
C ASN A 24 4.06 -5.09 9.38
N ILE A 25 3.84 -4.27 8.33
CA ILE A 25 2.62 -4.29 7.51
C ILE A 25 2.32 -5.71 6.99
N THR A 26 3.34 -6.42 6.49
CA THR A 26 3.16 -7.77 5.97
C THR A 26 2.89 -8.79 7.09
N ILE A 27 3.62 -8.70 8.21
CA ILE A 27 3.45 -9.58 9.38
C ILE A 27 2.04 -9.44 9.96
N ASP A 28 1.57 -8.20 10.08
CA ASP A 28 0.26 -7.84 10.63
C ASP A 28 -0.86 -8.02 9.59
N GLN A 29 -0.52 -8.48 8.38
CA GLN A 29 -1.45 -8.68 7.25
C GLN A 29 -2.26 -7.42 6.91
N MET A 30 -1.65 -6.25 7.11
CA MET A 30 -2.23 -4.97 6.74
C MET A 30 -2.08 -4.73 5.22
N PRO A 31 -2.93 -3.87 4.63
CA PRO A 31 -2.78 -3.48 3.23
C PRO A 31 -1.40 -2.84 3.00
N ARG A 32 -0.67 -3.31 1.97
CA ARG A 32 0.67 -2.81 1.62
C ARG A 32 0.72 -1.31 1.31
N THR A 33 -0.37 -0.77 0.77
CA THR A 33 -0.54 0.67 0.62
C THR A 33 -0.91 1.26 1.98
N ALA A 34 0.10 1.69 2.74
CA ALA A 34 -0.05 2.54 3.93
C ALA A 34 -0.70 3.91 3.62
N ASN A 35 -1.13 4.15 2.39
CA ASN A 35 -1.57 5.44 1.92
C ASN A 35 -3.01 5.32 1.39
N SER A 36 -3.92 4.90 2.26
CA SER A 36 -5.36 5.14 2.05
C SER A 36 -5.59 6.60 1.67
N ALA A 37 -4.85 7.53 2.26
CA ALA A 37 -4.80 8.94 1.87
C ALA A 37 -4.41 9.16 0.40
N GLU A 38 -3.42 8.46 -0.15
CA GLU A 38 -3.05 8.55 -1.57
C GLU A 38 -4.09 7.93 -2.49
N SER A 39 -4.69 6.80 -2.09
CA SER A 39 -5.81 6.22 -2.83
C SER A 39 -6.98 7.19 -2.91
N TRP A 40 -7.31 7.84 -1.79
CA TRP A 40 -8.36 8.86 -1.70
C TRP A 40 -8.00 10.11 -2.51
N HIS A 41 -6.76 10.58 -2.39
CA HIS A 41 -6.26 11.71 -3.15
C HIS A 41 -6.31 11.44 -4.66
N ASN A 42 -5.92 10.25 -5.11
CA ASN A 42 -6.01 9.83 -6.50
C ASN A 42 -7.47 9.74 -6.98
N SER A 43 -8.37 9.15 -6.18
CA SER A 43 -9.81 9.12 -6.48
C SER A 43 -10.38 10.52 -6.67
N PHE A 44 -10.10 11.44 -5.75
CA PHE A 44 -10.54 12.83 -5.88
C PHE A 44 -9.89 13.52 -7.08
N ALA A 45 -8.59 13.34 -7.29
CA ALA A 45 -7.90 13.91 -8.44
C ALA A 45 -8.60 13.47 -9.74
N ILE A 46 -8.93 12.17 -9.90
CA ILE A 46 -9.66 11.68 -11.07
C ILE A 46 -11.03 12.35 -11.21
N ILE A 47 -11.79 12.48 -10.12
CA ILE A 47 -13.11 13.15 -10.12
C ILE A 47 -12.98 14.60 -10.60
N PHE A 48 -12.04 15.37 -10.03
CA PHE A 48 -11.83 16.76 -10.39
C PHE A 48 -11.30 16.91 -11.83
N HIS A 49 -10.36 16.09 -12.27
CA HIS A 49 -9.83 16.14 -13.64
C HIS A 49 -10.93 15.83 -14.68
N ARG A 50 -11.83 14.88 -14.38
CA ARG A 50 -12.88 14.45 -15.31
C ARG A 50 -14.08 15.38 -15.34
N HIS A 51 -14.49 15.92 -14.19
CA HIS A 51 -15.78 16.59 -14.04
C HIS A 51 -15.70 18.09 -13.71
N SER A 52 -14.51 18.66 -13.45
CA SER A 52 -14.36 20.09 -13.11
C SER A 52 -15.03 21.08 -14.07
N PRO A 53 -15.10 20.86 -15.41
CA PRO A 53 -15.74 21.83 -16.30
C PRO A 53 -17.26 21.93 -16.12
N ASN A 54 -17.89 20.93 -15.48
CA ASN A 54 -19.34 20.90 -15.26
C ASN A 54 -19.64 20.71 -13.76
N PRO A 55 -20.05 21.79 -13.05
CA PRO A 55 -20.31 21.74 -11.61
C PRO A 55 -21.36 20.71 -11.19
N TYR A 56 -22.39 20.49 -12.02
CA TYR A 56 -23.42 19.49 -11.74
C TYR A 56 -22.86 18.07 -11.79
N ASN A 57 -22.07 17.74 -12.82
CA ASN A 57 -21.43 16.43 -12.93
C ASN A 57 -20.39 16.20 -11.83
N LEU A 58 -19.67 17.27 -11.42
CA LEU A 58 -18.75 17.21 -10.30
C LEU A 58 -19.47 16.90 -8.99
N ALA A 59 -20.55 17.64 -8.69
CA ALA A 59 -21.35 17.42 -7.49
C ALA A 59 -21.93 16.00 -7.46
N LYS A 60 -22.41 15.50 -8.60
CA LYS A 60 -22.91 14.13 -8.73
C LYS A 60 -21.80 13.10 -8.46
N ALA A 61 -20.63 13.26 -9.06
CA ALA A 61 -19.50 12.34 -8.86
C ALA A 61 -18.99 12.32 -7.41
N LEU A 62 -19.01 13.46 -6.73
CA LEU A 62 -18.68 13.54 -5.30
C LEU A 62 -19.73 12.83 -4.43
N LEU A 63 -21.01 12.99 -4.76
CA LEU A 63 -22.09 12.28 -4.06
C LEU A 63 -21.99 10.76 -4.25
N ASP A 64 -21.70 10.31 -5.47
CA ASP A 64 -21.49 8.88 -5.77
C ASP A 64 -20.31 8.31 -4.96
N GLU A 65 -19.21 9.07 -4.83
CA GLU A 65 -18.06 8.67 -4.00
C GLU A 65 -18.42 8.63 -2.51
N GLN A 66 -19.21 9.59 -2.01
CA GLN A 66 -19.71 9.58 -0.63
C GLN A 66 -20.56 8.34 -0.36
N VAL A 67 -21.55 8.04 -1.23
CA VAL A 67 -22.40 6.85 -1.09
C VAL A 67 -21.58 5.57 -1.04
N ARG A 68 -20.53 5.48 -1.88
CA ARG A 68 -19.61 4.34 -1.90
C ARG A 68 -18.89 4.17 -0.55
N VAL A 69 -18.39 5.26 0.02
CA VAL A 69 -17.68 5.24 1.30
C VAL A 69 -18.62 4.92 2.46
N ASP A 70 -19.79 5.54 2.49
CA ASP A 70 -20.80 5.31 3.52
C ASP A 70 -21.25 3.84 3.52
N ALA A 71 -21.44 3.24 2.34
CA ALA A 71 -21.74 1.82 2.22
C ALA A 71 -20.62 0.93 2.80
N ILE A 72 -19.35 1.25 2.53
CA ILE A 72 -18.20 0.54 3.11
C ILE A 72 -18.19 0.69 4.64
N SER A 73 -18.46 1.90 5.16
CA SER A 73 -18.52 2.16 6.60
C SER A 73 -19.61 1.33 7.28
N VAL A 74 -20.82 1.29 6.70
CA VAL A 74 -21.92 0.46 7.22
C VAL A 74 -21.56 -1.02 7.25
N LYS A 75 -20.92 -1.53 6.20
CA LYS A 75 -20.44 -2.93 6.14
C LYS A 75 -19.47 -3.24 7.29
N ILE A 76 -18.47 -2.37 7.50
CA ILE A 76 -17.51 -2.50 8.62
C ILE A 76 -18.24 -2.48 9.96
N LEU A 77 -19.15 -1.53 10.17
CA LEU A 77 -19.93 -1.41 11.41
C LEU A 77 -20.83 -2.63 11.66
N SER A 78 -21.31 -3.27 10.61
CA SER A 78 -22.09 -4.51 10.71
C SER A 78 -21.25 -5.77 11.03
N GLY A 79 -19.92 -5.62 11.07
CA GLY A 79 -18.99 -6.73 11.31
C GLY A 79 -18.70 -7.57 10.06
N GLU A 80 -19.04 -7.07 8.87
CA GLU A 80 -18.68 -7.74 7.62
C GLU A 80 -17.16 -7.69 7.42
N GLU A 81 -16.55 -8.85 7.16
CA GLU A 81 -15.14 -8.92 6.80
C GLU A 81 -14.94 -8.39 5.36
N ILE A 82 -14.26 -7.24 5.26
CA ILE A 82 -13.92 -6.67 3.95
C ILE A 82 -12.60 -7.28 3.48
N PRO A 83 -12.53 -7.79 2.24
CA PRO A 83 -11.29 -8.34 1.71
C PRO A 83 -10.19 -7.28 1.67
N LEU A 84 -9.07 -7.58 2.36
CA LEU A 84 -7.87 -6.73 2.42
C LEU A 84 -7.24 -6.50 1.04
N PHE A 85 -7.38 -7.46 0.12
CA PHE A 85 -6.81 -7.42 -1.22
C PHE A 85 -7.92 -7.48 -2.27
N SER A 86 -7.96 -6.49 -3.17
CA SER A 86 -8.91 -6.46 -4.28
C SER A 86 -8.61 -7.49 -5.37
N LYS A 87 -7.34 -7.92 -5.52
CA LYS A 87 -6.92 -8.91 -6.52
C LYS A 87 -6.17 -10.06 -5.86
N GLN A 88 -6.47 -11.29 -6.29
CA GLN A 88 -5.79 -12.50 -5.82
C GLN A 88 -4.26 -12.44 -6.00
N GLN A 89 -3.77 -11.79 -7.06
CA GLN A 89 -2.32 -11.65 -7.27
C GLN A 89 -1.62 -10.91 -6.11
N TYR A 90 -2.28 -9.91 -5.52
CA TYR A 90 -1.72 -9.15 -4.40
C TYR A 90 -1.77 -9.97 -3.11
N GLN A 91 -2.86 -10.71 -2.90
CA GLN A 91 -2.97 -11.65 -1.80
C GLN A 91 -1.85 -12.70 -1.85
N ARG A 92 -1.66 -13.36 -3.00
CA ARG A 92 -0.61 -14.37 -3.19
C ARG A 92 0.79 -13.80 -3.00
N ALA A 93 1.04 -12.58 -3.49
CA ALA A 93 2.31 -11.90 -3.27
C ALA A 93 2.54 -11.61 -1.78
N ASN A 94 1.48 -11.26 -1.04
CA ASN A 94 1.54 -11.03 0.39
C ASN A 94 1.82 -12.30 1.18
N GLU A 95 1.10 -13.38 0.89
CA GLU A 95 1.30 -14.69 1.51
C GLU A 95 2.73 -15.22 1.28
N ARG A 96 3.27 -15.07 0.06
CA ARG A 96 4.64 -15.48 -0.24
C ARG A 96 5.67 -14.69 0.53
N LEU A 97 5.51 -13.36 0.61
CA LEU A 97 6.41 -12.53 1.40
C LEU A 97 6.30 -12.88 2.89
N LEU A 98 5.10 -13.09 3.40
CA LEU A 98 4.84 -13.50 4.78
C LEU A 98 5.53 -14.83 5.11
N ASN A 99 5.54 -15.79 4.19
CA ASN A 99 6.27 -17.05 4.36
C ASN A 99 7.80 -16.83 4.44
N VAL A 100 8.35 -15.92 3.63
CA VAL A 100 9.77 -15.54 3.72
C VAL A 100 10.09 -14.86 5.06
N LEU A 101 9.19 -13.98 5.53
CA LEU A 101 9.36 -13.29 6.82
C LEU A 101 9.25 -14.23 8.01
N ARG A 102 8.32 -15.19 7.98
CA ARG A 102 8.09 -16.18 9.05
C ARG A 102 9.10 -17.33 9.04
N GLY A 103 9.69 -17.63 7.88
CA GLY A 103 10.73 -18.66 7.69
C GLY A 103 12.09 -18.25 8.23
N GLN A 104 12.11 -17.69 9.45
CA GLN A 104 13.17 -16.93 10.09
C GLN A 104 14.38 -17.79 10.52
N ALA A 105 14.97 -18.48 9.56
CA ALA A 105 16.24 -19.19 9.65
C ALA A 105 16.94 -19.24 8.28
N MET A 106 16.91 -18.16 7.49
CA MET A 106 17.93 -18.02 6.45
C MET A 106 19.21 -17.57 7.13
N ILE A 107 20.14 -18.53 7.26
CA ILE A 107 21.46 -18.38 7.89
C ILE A 107 22.26 -17.22 7.25
N ASN A 108 21.91 -16.85 6.01
CA ASN A 108 22.58 -15.84 5.21
C ASN A 108 21.68 -14.59 4.98
N PRO A 109 22.07 -13.41 5.49
CA PRO A 109 21.35 -12.15 5.27
C PRO A 109 21.16 -11.79 3.79
N ILE A 110 22.09 -12.19 2.91
CA ILE A 110 22.00 -11.89 1.47
C ILE A 110 20.92 -12.72 0.79
N GLU A 111 20.79 -14.00 1.15
CA GLU A 111 19.73 -14.87 0.62
C GLU A 111 18.35 -14.37 1.05
N TYR A 112 18.23 -13.93 2.31
CA TYR A 112 17.00 -13.33 2.81
C TYR A 112 16.60 -12.08 2.03
N LEU A 113 17.54 -11.15 1.83
CA LEU A 113 17.28 -9.90 1.08
C LEU A 113 16.96 -10.19 -0.40
N THR A 114 17.63 -11.17 -1.01
CA THR A 114 17.36 -11.62 -2.38
C THR A 114 15.96 -12.23 -2.50
N ALA A 115 15.54 -13.02 -1.52
CA ALA A 115 14.19 -13.55 -1.47
C ALA A 115 13.15 -12.43 -1.32
N CYS A 116 13.42 -11.41 -0.51
CA CYS A 116 12.55 -10.24 -0.36
C CYS A 116 12.44 -9.41 -1.63
N SER A 117 13.53 -9.23 -2.40
CA SER A 117 13.52 -8.37 -3.60
C SER A 117 12.59 -8.86 -4.70
N HIS A 118 12.25 -10.15 -4.74
CA HIS A 118 11.27 -10.68 -5.70
C HIS A 118 9.83 -10.19 -5.45
N TYR A 119 9.54 -9.59 -4.29
CA TYR A 119 8.19 -9.18 -3.87
C TYR A 119 8.04 -7.68 -3.63
N ILE A 120 9.12 -6.91 -3.78
CA ILE A 120 9.15 -5.46 -3.69
C ILE A 120 9.31 -4.92 -5.12
N GLN A 121 8.26 -4.31 -5.67
CA GLN A 121 8.35 -3.58 -6.92
C GLN A 121 8.75 -2.14 -6.60
N PHE A 122 9.84 -1.68 -7.20
CA PHE A 122 10.27 -0.27 -7.18
C PHE A 122 9.57 0.50 -8.30
#